data_AF-A0A2N3V2M5-F1
#
_entry.id   AF-A0A2N3V2M5-F1
#
_cell.length_a   1.000
_cell.length_b   1.000
_cell.length_c   1.000
_cell.angle_alpha   90.00
_cell.angle_beta   90.00
_cell.angle_gamma   90.00
#
_symmetry.space_group_name_H-M   'P 1'
#
loop_
_entity.id
_entity.type
_entity.pdbx_description
1 polymer ?
#
loop_
_entity_poly.entity_id
_entity_poly.type
_entity_poly.pdbx_seq_one_letter_code
_entity_poly.pdbx_strand_id
1 'polypeptide(L)'
;MIWFFVIAILGYIMYRFFSALNKDNYDLQNRTLDDKFSVIVDAINEAAFNGRGTVTNLDKRAFNLYEVGKNQIIHFNYGTGHLTITWKYKFFQKEVVHEKQFNDVRNLSIFEQQKIANQMIAEMARVVESHQMNTMSGIY
;
A
#
# COMPACT_ATOMS: atom_id res chain seq x y z
N MET A 1 17.04 -35.44 20.01
CA MET A 1 17.23 -35.49 18.55
C MET A 1 16.15 -34.70 17.80
N ILE A 2 14.86 -35.04 17.92
CA ILE A 2 13.76 -34.28 17.29
C ILE A 2 13.75 -32.79 17.66
N TRP A 3 14.02 -32.43 18.92
CA TRP A 3 14.09 -31.04 19.36
C TRP A 3 15.17 -30.21 18.65
N PHE A 4 16.30 -30.82 18.27
CA PHE A 4 17.35 -30.12 17.53
C PHE A 4 16.88 -29.72 16.13
N PHE A 5 16.17 -30.61 15.43
CA PHE A 5 15.58 -30.31 14.13
C PHE A 5 14.52 -29.21 14.22
N VAL A 6 13.67 -29.25 15.26
CA VAL A 6 12.67 -28.19 15.49
C VAL A 6 13.33 -26.83 15.71
N ILE A 7 14.36 -26.78 16.57
CA ILE A 7 15.12 -25.55 16.83
C ILE A 7 15.82 -25.05 15.57
N ALA A 8 16.42 -25.94 14.77
CA ALA A 8 17.08 -25.57 13.52
C ALA A 8 16.10 -24.98 12.50
N ILE A 9 14.90 -25.56 12.36
CA ILE A 9 13.85 -25.06 11.48
C ILE A 9 13.37 -23.68 11.94
N LEU A 10 13.07 -23.52 13.23
CA LEU A 10 12.66 -22.22 13.79
C LEU A 10 13.75 -21.16 13.61
N GLY A 11 15.01 -21.51 13.86
CA GLY A 11 16.16 -20.63 13.66
C GLY A 11 16.31 -20.18 12.20
N TYR A 12 16.13 -21.11 11.25
CA TYR A 12 16.16 -20.78 9.82
C TYR A 12 15.02 -19.82 9.43
N ILE A 13 13.80 -20.05 9.90
CA ILE A 13 12.64 -19.17 9.65
C ILE A 13 12.91 -17.78 10.22
N MET A 14 13.37 -17.69 11.47
CA MET A 14 13.70 -16.41 12.12
C MET A 14 14.81 -15.69 11.36
N TYR A 15 15.89 -16.38 10.98
CA TYR A 15 16.99 -15.79 10.22
C TYR A 15 16.51 -15.22 8.88
N ARG A 16 15.68 -15.95 8.14
CA ARG A 16 15.10 -15.49 6.87
C ARG A 16 14.26 -14.22 7.07
N PHE A 17 13.45 -14.17 8.13
CA PHE A 17 12.64 -13.01 8.47
C PHE A 17 13.50 -11.77 8.82
N PHE A 18 14.46 -11.91 9.73
CA PHE A 18 15.36 -10.80 10.09
C PHE A 18 16.20 -10.32 8.91
N SER A 19 16.66 -11.24 8.06
CA SER A 19 17.39 -10.88 6.84
C SER A 19 16.54 -10.05 5.88
N ALA A 20 15.26 -10.40 5.70
CA ALA A 20 14.33 -9.61 4.87
C ALA A 20 14.11 -8.21 5.45
N LEU A 21 13.86 -8.11 6.76
CA LEU A 21 13.70 -6.81 7.44
C LEU A 21 14.95 -5.91 7.32
N ASN A 22 16.14 -6.51 7.38
CA ASN A 22 17.39 -5.76 7.26
C ASN A 22 17.59 -5.23 5.84
N LYS A 23 17.20 -6.01 4.82
CA LYS A 23 17.21 -5.55 3.42
C LYS A 23 16.25 -4.38 3.22
N ASP A 24 15.07 -4.41 3.82
CA ASP A 24 14.12 -3.29 3.70
C ASP A 24 14.69 -2.01 4.33
N ASN A 25 15.42 -2.11 5.45
CA ASN A 25 16.11 -0.97 6.05
C ASN A 25 17.20 -0.41 5.13
N TYR A 26 17.95 -1.28 4.46
CA TYR A 26 18.96 -0.87 3.49
C TYR A 26 18.32 -0.13 2.29
N ASP A 27 17.22 -0.66 1.77
CA ASP A 27 16.48 -0.06 0.64
C ASP A 27 15.94 1.35 0.92
N LEU A 28 15.71 1.66 2.20
CA LEU A 28 15.14 2.90 2.74
C LEU A 28 16.20 3.75 3.49
N GLN A 29 17.48 3.38 3.44
CA GLN A 29 18.51 4.04 4.23
C GLN A 29 18.80 5.48 3.75
N ASN A 30 18.64 5.71 2.45
CA ASN A 30 19.01 6.97 1.78
C ASN A 30 17.85 7.64 1.02
N ARG A 31 16.64 7.11 1.11
CA ARG A 31 15.43 7.64 0.46
C ARG A 31 14.19 7.33 1.26
N THR A 32 13.18 8.18 1.17
CA THR A 32 11.88 7.92 1.80
C THR A 32 11.10 6.85 1.01
N LEU A 33 10.04 6.32 1.61
CA LEU A 33 9.23 5.28 0.97
C LEU A 33 8.45 5.83 -0.22
N ASP A 34 7.93 7.05 -0.10
CA ASP A 34 7.27 7.78 -1.17
C ASP A 34 8.21 8.04 -2.34
N ASP A 35 9.48 8.41 -2.09
CA ASP A 35 10.50 8.53 -3.16
C ASP A 35 10.76 7.18 -3.86
N LYS A 36 10.81 6.07 -3.10
CA LYS A 36 11.04 4.73 -3.67
C LYS A 36 9.92 4.33 -4.65
N PHE A 37 8.69 4.69 -4.33
CA PHE A 37 7.49 4.31 -5.08
C PHE A 37 6.82 5.52 -5.77
N SER A 38 7.60 6.54 -6.14
CA SER A 38 7.10 7.83 -6.63
C SER A 38 6.14 7.67 -7.80
N VAL A 39 6.44 6.79 -8.76
CA VAL A 39 5.55 6.52 -9.91
C VAL A 39 4.18 6.00 -9.45
N ILE A 40 4.15 5.14 -8.42
CA ILE A 40 2.89 4.63 -7.86
C ILE A 40 2.14 5.76 -7.15
N VAL A 41 2.86 6.54 -6.34
CA VAL A 41 2.30 7.64 -5.56
C VAL A 41 1.71 8.70 -6.47
N ASP A 42 2.45 9.16 -7.48
CA ASP A 42 2.04 10.20 -8.41
C ASP A 42 0.82 9.77 -9.23
N ALA A 43 0.82 8.54 -9.77
CA ALA A 43 -0.31 8.04 -10.54
C ALA A 43 -1.59 7.89 -9.69
N ILE A 44 -1.46 7.39 -8.45
CA ILE A 44 -2.60 7.30 -7.52
C ILE A 44 -3.04 8.70 -7.07
N ASN A 45 -2.11 9.63 -6.83
CA ASN A 45 -2.41 11.01 -6.45
C ASN A 45 -3.16 11.75 -7.56
N GLU A 46 -2.75 11.56 -8.80
CA GLU A 46 -3.44 12.12 -9.96
C GLU A 46 -4.87 11.59 -10.05
N ALA A 47 -5.05 10.26 -9.97
CA ALA A 47 -6.36 9.65 -10.06
C ALA A 47 -7.29 9.97 -8.86
N ALA A 48 -6.74 10.08 -7.65
CA ALA A 48 -7.51 10.27 -6.43
C ALA A 48 -7.75 11.75 -6.09
N PHE A 49 -6.75 12.61 -6.31
CA PHE A 49 -6.75 13.98 -5.80
C PHE A 49 -6.43 15.03 -6.87
N ASN A 50 -6.33 14.64 -8.14
CA ASN A 50 -5.87 15.50 -9.24
C ASN A 50 -4.48 16.12 -8.93
N GLY A 51 -3.59 15.30 -8.37
CA GLY A 51 -2.21 15.70 -8.04
C GLY A 51 -2.07 16.59 -6.80
N ARG A 52 -3.17 16.88 -6.09
CA ARG A 52 -3.18 17.80 -4.92
C ARG A 52 -3.11 17.09 -3.56
N GLY A 53 -3.04 15.76 -3.54
CA GLY A 53 -2.81 15.00 -2.33
C GLY A 53 -1.41 15.22 -1.78
N THR A 54 -1.29 15.20 -0.47
CA THR A 54 -0.03 15.39 0.26
C THR A 54 0.37 14.10 0.96
N VAL A 55 1.66 13.76 0.87
CA VAL A 55 2.25 12.65 1.61
C VAL A 55 2.49 13.06 3.07
N THR A 56 1.99 12.25 4.00
CA THR A 56 2.27 12.37 5.43
C THR A 56 2.91 11.09 5.91
N ASN A 57 4.21 11.14 6.18
CA ASN A 57 4.98 10.01 6.69
C ASN A 57 4.53 9.65 8.11
N LEU A 58 4.23 8.37 8.33
CA LEU A 58 3.87 7.83 9.64
C LEU A 58 5.10 7.21 10.32
N ASP A 59 5.88 6.46 9.53
CA ASP A 59 7.19 5.94 9.91
C ASP A 59 8.07 5.75 8.66
N LYS A 60 9.19 5.03 8.77
CA LYS A 60 10.10 4.78 7.63
C LYS A 60 9.49 3.91 6.53
N ARG A 61 8.48 3.13 6.87
CA ARG A 61 7.87 2.04 6.08
C ARG A 61 6.41 2.29 5.79
N ALA A 62 5.83 3.37 6.28
CA ALA A 62 4.44 3.68 6.05
C ALA A 62 4.19 5.19 5.94
N PHE A 63 3.30 5.55 5.02
CA PHE A 63 2.82 6.92 4.86
C PHE A 63 1.35 6.93 4.42
N ASN A 64 0.72 8.08 4.61
CA ASN A 64 -0.60 8.37 4.08
C ASN A 64 -0.51 9.37 2.93
N LEU A 65 -1.36 9.20 1.93
CA LEU A 65 -1.62 10.16 0.86
C LEU A 65 -3.07 10.62 0.98
N TYR A 66 -3.27 11.92 1.20
CA TYR A 66 -4.61 12.52 1.26
C TYR A 66 -4.60 14.01 0.92
N GLU A 67 -5.75 14.52 0.49
CA GLU A 67 -6.04 15.95 0.38
C GLU A 67 -7.05 16.35 1.47
N VAL A 68 -6.78 17.44 2.19
CA VAL A 68 -7.68 17.95 3.23
C VAL A 68 -9.06 18.27 2.63
N GLY A 69 -10.11 17.80 3.30
CA GLY A 69 -11.49 18.01 2.85
C GLY A 69 -11.98 17.03 1.78
N LYS A 70 -11.16 16.06 1.36
CA LYS A 70 -11.59 14.93 0.52
C LYS A 70 -12.05 13.76 1.36
N ASN A 71 -12.96 12.96 0.79
CA ASN A 71 -13.57 11.82 1.46
C ASN A 71 -12.77 10.52 1.28
N GLN A 72 -11.46 10.61 1.05
CA GLN A 72 -10.63 9.43 0.84
C GLN A 72 -9.21 9.65 1.30
N ILE A 73 -8.57 8.55 1.69
CA ILE A 73 -7.20 8.47 2.16
C ILE A 73 -6.60 7.15 1.66
N ILE A 74 -5.36 7.20 1.20
CA ILE A 74 -4.60 6.03 0.81
C ILE A 74 -3.44 5.84 1.77
N HIS A 75 -3.34 4.65 2.34
CA HIS A 75 -2.26 4.25 3.20
C HIS A 75 -1.33 3.30 2.45
N PHE A 76 -0.04 3.57 2.51
CA PHE A 76 1.01 2.74 1.93
C PHE A 76 1.83 2.15 3.07
N ASN A 77 2.09 0.85 3.03
CA ASN A 77 2.94 0.15 3.97
C ASN A 77 3.89 -0.80 3.25
N TYR A 78 5.17 -0.73 3.55
CA TYR A 78 6.21 -1.53 2.92
C TYR A 78 6.99 -2.36 3.93
N GLY A 79 6.99 -3.67 3.72
CA GLY A 79 7.67 -4.60 4.61
C GLY A 79 7.94 -5.93 3.95
N THR A 80 9.08 -6.53 4.29
CA THR A 80 9.57 -7.81 3.80
C THR A 80 9.67 -7.93 2.28
N GLY A 81 9.75 -6.80 1.56
CA GLY A 81 9.74 -6.76 0.09
C GLY A 81 8.33 -6.73 -0.52
N HIS A 82 7.30 -6.46 0.28
CA HIS A 82 5.92 -6.31 -0.14
C HIS A 82 5.45 -4.87 0.07
N LEU A 83 4.64 -4.36 -0.85
CA LEU A 83 3.94 -3.08 -0.71
C LEU A 83 2.45 -3.38 -0.56
N THR A 84 1.87 -2.99 0.57
CA THR A 84 0.43 -3.01 0.79
C THR A 84 -0.11 -1.61 0.61
N ILE A 85 -1.15 -1.48 -0.22
CA ILE A 85 -1.87 -0.23 -0.45
C ILE A 85 -3.30 -0.43 0.05
N THR A 86 -3.72 0.40 1.02
CA THR A 86 -5.07 0.40 1.58
C THR A 86 -5.74 1.72 1.25
N TRP A 87 -6.78 1.69 0.41
CA TRP A 87 -7.53 2.86 -0.02
C TRP A 87 -8.90 2.88 0.65
N LYS A 88 -9.15 3.91 1.45
CA LYS A 88 -10.43 4.14 2.12
C LYS A 88 -11.19 5.25 1.42
N TYR A 89 -12.49 5.05 1.20
CA TYR A 89 -13.39 6.02 0.60
C TYR A 89 -14.69 6.11 1.39
N LYS A 90 -15.19 7.33 1.58
CA LYS A 90 -16.40 7.60 2.38
C LYS A 90 -17.49 8.27 1.54
N PHE A 91 -18.71 7.75 1.64
CA PHE A 91 -19.90 8.27 0.96
C PHE A 91 -21.13 8.14 1.85
N PHE A 92 -21.89 9.23 2.05
CA PHE A 92 -23.02 9.31 3.01
C PHE A 92 -22.75 8.66 4.37
N GLN A 93 -21.62 9.01 4.99
CA GLN A 93 -21.17 8.45 6.28
C GLN A 93 -20.82 6.95 6.28
N LYS A 94 -20.98 6.24 5.15
CA LYS A 94 -20.55 4.86 4.99
C LYS A 94 -19.16 4.81 4.35
N GLU A 95 -18.25 4.06 4.96
CA GLU A 95 -16.89 3.85 4.46
C GLU A 95 -16.78 2.53 3.71
N VAL A 96 -15.97 2.51 2.66
CA VAL A 96 -15.49 1.31 1.98
C VAL A 96 -13.98 1.31 2.00
N VAL A 97 -13.39 0.13 2.16
CA VAL A 97 -11.95 -0.09 2.21
C VAL A 97 -11.58 -1.10 1.14
N HIS A 98 -10.63 -0.74 0.28
CA HIS A 98 -9.99 -1.66 -0.65
C HIS A 98 -8.53 -1.81 -0.26
N GLU A 99 -8.07 -3.04 -0.06
CA GLU A 99 -6.68 -3.34 0.31
C GLU A 99 -6.07 -4.32 -0.69
N LYS A 100 -4.81 -4.04 -1.06
CA LYS A 100 -4.05 -4.93 -1.93
C LYS A 100 -2.58 -4.98 -1.58
N GLN A 101 -2.06 -6.20 -1.49
CA GLN A 101 -0.63 -6.47 -1.35
C GLN A 101 0.00 -6.79 -2.71
N PHE A 102 1.12 -6.14 -3.00
CA PHE A 102 1.98 -6.40 -4.14
C PHE A 102 3.29 -7.01 -3.65
N ASN A 103 3.63 -8.18 -4.19
CA ASN A 103 4.80 -8.95 -3.77
C ASN A 103 6.06 -8.59 -4.58
N ASP A 104 7.23 -8.86 -4.00
CA ASP A 104 8.54 -8.72 -4.65
C ASP A 104 8.85 -7.33 -5.25
N VAL A 105 8.41 -6.28 -4.57
CA VAL A 105 8.47 -4.89 -5.07
C VAL A 105 9.81 -4.18 -4.80
N ARG A 106 10.88 -4.92 -4.47
CA ARG A 106 12.17 -4.31 -4.11
C ARG A 106 12.80 -3.53 -5.26
N ASN A 107 12.71 -4.09 -6.46
CA ASN A 107 13.41 -3.66 -7.67
C ASN A 107 12.45 -3.48 -8.85
N LEU A 108 11.34 -2.76 -8.64
CA LEU A 108 10.38 -2.51 -9.71
C LEU A 108 10.93 -1.51 -10.72
N SER A 109 10.79 -1.83 -12.00
CA SER A 109 10.89 -0.87 -13.10
C SER A 109 9.74 0.13 -13.06
N ILE A 110 9.91 1.26 -13.76
CA ILE A 110 8.86 2.29 -13.92
C ILE A 110 7.58 1.68 -14.49
N PHE A 111 7.69 0.77 -15.47
CA PHE A 111 6.53 0.10 -16.08
C PHE A 111 5.78 -0.79 -15.09
N GLU A 112 6.50 -1.51 -14.22
CA GLU A 112 5.87 -2.34 -13.20
C GLU A 112 5.18 -1.49 -12.12
N GLN A 113 5.81 -0.38 -11.72
CA GLN A 113 5.18 0.59 -10.82
C GLN A 113 3.90 1.18 -11.43
N GLN A 114 3.93 1.58 -12.70
CA GLN A 114 2.76 2.08 -13.41
C GLN A 114 1.65 1.02 -13.48
N LYS A 115 2.01 -0.25 -13.73
CA LYS A 115 1.04 -1.35 -13.75
C LYS A 115 0.37 -1.55 -12.40
N ILE A 116 1.13 -1.48 -11.30
CA ILE A 116 0.61 -1.55 -9.93
C ILE A 116 -0.38 -0.40 -9.68
N ALA A 117 0.00 0.83 -10.04
CA ALA A 117 -0.86 2.00 -9.86
C ALA A 117 -2.17 1.86 -10.65
N ASN A 118 -2.09 1.56 -11.95
CA ASN A 118 -3.25 1.40 -12.81
C ASN A 118 -4.19 0.30 -12.32
N GLN A 119 -3.62 -0.80 -11.82
CA GLN A 119 -4.39 -1.88 -11.23
C GLN A 119 -5.16 -1.40 -9.99
N MET A 120 -4.48 -0.72 -9.05
CA MET A 120 -5.12 -0.22 -7.84
C MET A 120 -6.23 0.79 -8.15
N ILE A 121 -6.01 1.70 -9.10
CA ILE A 121 -6.98 2.70 -9.55
C ILE A 121 -8.21 2.03 -10.18
N ALA A 122 -8.00 1.07 -11.09
CA ALA A 122 -9.10 0.38 -11.77
C ALA A 122 -9.94 -0.45 -10.81
N GLU A 123 -9.31 -1.10 -9.82
CA GLU A 123 -10.03 -1.86 -8.79
C GLU A 123 -10.81 -0.92 -7.87
N MET A 124 -10.20 0.17 -7.41
CA MET A 124 -10.89 1.13 -6.55
C MET A 124 -12.07 1.80 -7.25
N ALA A 125 -11.96 2.14 -8.54
CA ALA A 125 -13.06 2.72 -9.30
C ALA A 125 -14.32 1.84 -9.25
N ARG A 126 -14.17 0.52 -9.41
CA ARG A 126 -15.28 -0.45 -9.30
C ARG A 126 -15.82 -0.55 -7.88
N VAL A 127 -14.95 -0.53 -6.88
CA VAL A 127 -15.34 -0.55 -5.46
C VAL A 127 -16.16 0.70 -5.11
N VAL A 128 -15.73 1.87 -5.57
CA VAL A 128 -16.45 3.15 -5.35
C VAL A 128 -17.81 3.14 -6.03
N GLU A 129 -17.88 2.73 -7.30
CA GLU A 129 -19.14 2.64 -8.04
C GLU A 129 -20.14 1.74 -7.33
N SER A 130 -19.72 0.51 -6.97
CA SER A 130 -20.57 -0.43 -6.24
C SER A 130 -20.99 0.12 -4.87
N HIS A 131 -20.08 0.75 -4.13
CA HIS A 131 -20.37 1.34 -2.84
C HIS A 131 -21.38 2.48 -2.93
N GLN A 132 -21.27 3.35 -3.93
CA GLN A 132 -22.22 4.43 -4.17
C GLN A 132 -23.60 3.90 -4.53
N MET A 133 -23.69 2.93 -5.46
CA MET A 133 -24.96 2.30 -5.84
C MET A 133 -25.66 1.65 -4.64
N ASN A 134 -24.94 0.86 -3.85
CA ASN A 134 -25.48 0.17 -2.67
C ASN A 134 -25.86 1.16 -1.56
N THR A 135 -25.13 2.26 -1.44
CA THR A 135 -25.45 3.29 -0.45
C THR A 135 -26.70 4.07 -0.85
N MET A 136 -26.86 4.40 -2.13
CA MET A 136 -28.07 5.07 -2.64
C MET A 136 -29.29 4.17 -2.56
N SER A 137 -29.19 2.90 -2.94
CA SER A 137 -30.32 1.95 -2.90
C SER A 137 -30.81 1.65 -1.49
N GLY A 138 -29.94 1.78 -0.47
CA GLY A 138 -30.33 1.66 0.94
C GLY A 138 -30.77 2.96 1.61
N ILE A 139 -30.79 4.09 0.89
CA ILE A 139 -31.32 5.38 1.35
C ILE A 139 -32.78 5.58 0.89
N TYR A 140 -33.18 4.95 -0.22
CA TYR A 140 -34.56 4.89 -0.71
C TYR A 140 -35.28 3.66 -0.18
#